data_AF-A0A5E7HZG5-F1
#
_entry.id   AF-A0A5E7HZG5-F1
#
_cell.length_a   1.000
_cell.length_b   1.000
_cell.length_c   1.000
_cell.angle_alpha   90.00
_cell.angle_beta   90.00
_cell.angle_gamma   90.00
#
_symmetry.space_group_name_H-M   'P 1'
#
loop_
_entity.id
_entity.type
_entity.pdbx_description
1 polymer ?
#
loop_
_entity_poly.entity_id
_entity_poly.type
_entity_poly.pdbx_seq_one_letter_code
_entity_poly.pdbx_strand_id
1 'polypeptide(L)'
;MDFKVAEVTAHTGHADPVLLSGIPFHFSPGERSLYVGADNTGGIVLRAGWLGLKTEPFQGWQSAHSFELTYANGRNSHHLFEVKRNFHTPLQDGEWLWFPAMPMRATPQTD
;
A
#
# COMPACT_ATOMS: atom_id res chain seq x y z
N MET A 1 -4.77 -16.86 -9.82
CA MET A 1 -4.67 -15.59 -9.07
C MET A 1 -4.93 -14.48 -10.07
N ASP A 2 -6.01 -13.74 -9.90
CA ASP A 2 -6.40 -12.63 -10.78
C ASP A 2 -5.64 -11.38 -10.36
N PHE A 3 -4.71 -10.92 -11.20
CA PHE A 3 -3.95 -9.71 -10.97
C PHE A 3 -4.63 -8.55 -11.69
N LYS A 4 -4.78 -7.42 -10.99
CA LYS A 4 -5.25 -6.18 -11.60
C LYS A 4 -4.05 -5.38 -12.06
N VAL A 5 -4.20 -4.71 -13.19
CA VAL A 5 -3.21 -3.78 -13.72
C VAL A 5 -3.57 -2.39 -13.23
N ALA A 6 -2.59 -1.67 -12.69
CA ALA A 6 -2.76 -0.31 -12.22
C ALA A 6 -1.62 0.60 -12.72
N GLU A 7 -1.93 1.88 -12.81
CA GLU A 7 -0.93 2.93 -12.78
C GLU A 7 -0.59 3.23 -11.33
N VAL A 8 0.70 3.21 -11.00
CA VAL A 8 1.18 3.36 -9.63
C VAL A 8 2.11 4.55 -9.55
N THR A 9 1.79 5.49 -8.68
CA THR A 9 2.68 6.60 -8.32
C THR A 9 3.32 6.26 -6.97
N ALA A 10 4.63 6.01 -6.98
CA ALA A 10 5.41 5.73 -5.79
C ALA A 10 6.07 7.01 -5.29
N HIS A 11 5.66 7.48 -4.12
CA HIS A 11 6.30 8.60 -3.45
C HIS A 11 7.45 8.07 -2.61
N THR A 12 8.66 8.47 -3.00
CA THR A 12 9.90 8.07 -2.33
C THR A 12 10.46 9.26 -1.55
N GLY A 13 11.40 9.02 -0.65
CA GLY A 13 12.13 10.10 0.01
C GLY A 13 12.98 10.99 -0.91
N HIS A 14 12.91 10.78 -2.24
CA HIS A 14 13.53 11.63 -3.26
C HIS A 14 12.52 12.67 -3.76
N ALA A 15 13.02 13.76 -4.36
CA ALA A 15 12.21 14.92 -4.74
C ALA A 15 11.10 14.62 -5.77
N ASP A 16 11.28 13.60 -6.61
CA ASP A 16 10.34 13.26 -7.68
C ASP A 16 9.66 11.89 -7.44
N PRO A 17 8.33 11.79 -7.59
CA PRO A 17 7.62 10.52 -7.51
C PRO A 17 7.92 9.64 -8.73
N VAL A 18 7.96 8.33 -8.52
CA VAL A 18 8.20 7.35 -9.59
C VAL A 18 6.86 6.86 -10.12
N LEU A 19 6.65 7.01 -11.42
CA LEU A 19 5.43 6.58 -12.12
C LEU A 19 5.66 5.20 -12.77
N LEU A 20 4.81 4.24 -12.45
CA LEU A 20 4.82 2.88 -12.96
C LEU A 20 3.47 2.59 -13.61
N SER A 21 3.40 2.66 -14.94
CA SER A 21 2.15 2.40 -15.66
C SER A 21 2.04 0.94 -16.08
N GLY A 22 0.84 0.38 -15.96
CA GLY A 22 0.55 -0.94 -16.50
C GLY A 22 1.14 -2.09 -15.68
N ILE A 23 1.41 -1.90 -14.39
CA ILE A 23 2.01 -2.95 -13.56
C ILE A 23 0.93 -3.80 -12.86
N PRO A 24 1.10 -5.14 -12.83
CA PRO A 24 0.29 -5.99 -12.00
C PRO A 24 0.50 -5.67 -10.52
N PHE A 25 -0.58 -5.58 -9.75
CA PHE A 25 -0.52 -5.42 -8.30
C PHE A 25 -1.35 -6.47 -7.56
N HIS A 26 -0.97 -6.72 -6.32
CA HIS A 26 -1.68 -7.57 -5.38
C HIS A 26 -1.72 -6.90 -4.01
N PHE A 27 -2.88 -6.83 -3.37
CA PHE A 27 -2.98 -6.33 -2.00
C PHE A 27 -3.52 -7.43 -1.09
N SER A 28 -2.67 -7.88 -0.16
CA SER A 28 -3.04 -8.79 0.92
C SER A 28 -3.35 -7.96 2.18
N PRO A 29 -4.62 -7.81 2.58
CA PRO A 29 -4.95 -7.05 3.78
C PRO A 29 -4.34 -7.69 5.02
N GLY A 30 -3.83 -6.87 5.95
CA GLY A 30 -3.31 -7.34 7.23
C GLY A 30 -4.42 -7.90 8.11
N GLU A 31 -4.07 -8.79 9.03
CA GLU A 31 -5.00 -9.34 10.00
C GLU A 31 -5.62 -8.20 10.84
N ARG A 32 -6.95 -8.20 10.93
CA ARG A 32 -7.68 -7.38 11.90
C ARG A 32 -7.78 -8.17 13.19
N SER A 33 -6.93 -7.82 14.16
CA SER A 33 -7.01 -8.38 15.50
C SER A 33 -7.77 -7.40 16.40
N LEU A 34 -8.78 -7.90 17.12
CA LEU A 34 -9.41 -7.16 18.22
C LEU A 34 -8.43 -7.14 19.39
N TYR A 35 -8.02 -5.95 19.81
CA TYR A 35 -7.25 -5.76 21.02
C TYR A 35 -8.21 -5.33 22.13
N VAL A 36 -8.21 -6.05 23.25
CA VAL A 36 -8.90 -5.62 24.47
C VAL A 36 -7.82 -5.15 25.43
N GLY A 37 -7.79 -3.84 25.72
CA GLY A 37 -6.88 -3.30 26.73
C GLY A 37 -7.23 -3.80 28.13
N ALA A 38 -6.26 -3.73 29.05
CA ALA A 38 -6.44 -4.10 30.46
C ALA A 38 -7.60 -3.35 31.14
N ASP A 39 -7.94 -2.16 30.62
CA ASP A 39 -9.02 -1.29 31.10
C ASP A 39 -10.39 -1.55 30.44
N ASN A 40 -10.59 -2.70 29.77
CA ASN A 40 -11.81 -3.05 29.01
C ASN A 40 -12.13 -2.11 27.83
N THR A 41 -11.21 -1.23 27.45
CA THR A 41 -11.27 -0.47 26.20
C THR A 41 -10.87 -1.38 25.04
N GLY A 42 -11.87 -1.89 24.32
CA GLY A 42 -11.67 -2.61 23.06
C GLY A 42 -11.27 -1.65 21.94
N GLY A 43 -10.15 -1.93 21.28
CA GLY A 43 -9.70 -1.24 20.08
C GLY A 43 -9.52 -2.21 18.92
N ILE A 44 -9.83 -1.78 17.70
CA ILE A 44 -9.50 -2.54 16.50
C ILE A 44 -8.10 -2.14 16.07
N VAL A 45 -7.12 -3.06 16.17
CA VAL A 45 -5.80 -2.85 15.58
C VAL A 45 -5.84 -3.39 14.16
N LEU A 46 -5.81 -2.48 13.19
CA LEU A 46 -5.55 -2.83 11.79
C LEU A 46 -4.03 -3.01 11.63
N ARG A 47 -3.56 -4.25 11.50
CA ARG A 47 -2.17 -4.49 11.11
C ARG A 47 -1.95 -4.05 9.66
N ALA A 48 -0.73 -3.62 9.35
CA ALA A 48 -0.34 -3.34 7.98
C ALA A 48 -0.50 -4.62 7.15
N GLY A 49 -1.09 -4.48 5.97
CA GLY A 49 -1.11 -5.54 4.97
C GLY A 49 0.17 -5.54 4.14
N TRP A 50 0.14 -6.29 3.06
CA TRP A 50 1.22 -6.35 2.07
C TRP A 50 0.69 -5.91 0.72
N LEU A 51 1.32 -4.89 0.15
CA LEU A 51 1.11 -4.45 -1.22
C LEU A 51 2.26 -5.00 -2.07
N GLY A 52 1.95 -5.95 -2.94
CA GLY A 52 2.85 -6.48 -3.95
C GLY A 52 2.70 -5.73 -5.27
N LEU A 53 3.81 -5.25 -5.82
CA LEU A 53 3.92 -4.63 -7.13
C LEU A 53 4.83 -5.50 -8.00
N LYS A 54 4.34 -5.97 -9.15
CA LYS A 54 5.16 -6.73 -10.10
C LYS A 54 5.94 -5.76 -10.98
N THR A 55 7.14 -5.39 -10.56
CA THR A 55 7.98 -4.40 -11.23
C THR A 55 9.45 -4.62 -10.87
N GLU A 56 10.35 -4.16 -11.72
CA GLU A 56 11.78 -4.16 -11.41
C GLU A 56 12.10 -3.16 -10.28
N PRO A 57 13.13 -3.40 -9.46
CA PRO A 57 13.57 -2.44 -8.45
C PRO A 57 13.84 -1.06 -9.06
N PHE A 58 13.04 -0.07 -8.69
CA PHE A 58 13.20 1.32 -9.15
C PHE A 58 13.97 2.16 -8.12
N GLN A 59 14.58 3.26 -8.55
CA GLN A 59 15.36 4.10 -7.64
C GLN A 59 14.51 4.58 -6.45
N GLY A 60 15.00 4.35 -5.24
CA GLY A 60 14.31 4.77 -4.02
C GLY A 60 13.14 3.87 -3.58
N TRP A 61 12.93 2.70 -4.18
CA TRP A 61 11.82 1.80 -3.83
C TRP A 61 11.80 1.42 -2.34
N GLN A 62 12.94 1.10 -1.74
CA GLN A 62 13.05 0.81 -0.30
C GLN A 62 12.69 2.01 0.58
N SER A 63 12.81 3.20 0.00
CA SER A 63 12.49 4.49 0.60
C SER A 63 11.11 5.02 0.19
N ALA A 64 10.27 4.22 -0.46
CA ALA A 64 8.88 4.56 -0.77
C ALA A 64 8.01 4.67 0.50
N HIS A 65 7.38 5.82 0.73
CA HIS A 65 6.55 6.06 1.91
C HIS A 65 5.04 5.99 1.60
N SER A 66 4.63 6.20 0.36
CA SER A 66 3.24 6.03 -0.07
C SER A 66 3.15 5.61 -1.54
N PHE A 67 2.06 4.91 -1.87
CA PHE A 67 1.73 4.48 -3.23
C PHE A 67 0.31 4.92 -3.56
N GLU A 68 0.14 5.58 -4.70
CA GLU A 68 -1.17 5.84 -5.29
C GLU A 68 -1.39 4.83 -6.39
N LEU A 69 -2.46 4.05 -6.29
CA LEU A 69 -2.86 3.07 -7.30
C LEU A 69 -4.10 3.59 -8.02
N THR A 70 -3.98 3.72 -9.34
CA THR A 70 -5.08 4.08 -10.22
C THR A 70 -5.38 2.90 -11.14
N TYR A 71 -6.59 2.35 -11.06
CA TYR A 71 -7.01 1.27 -11.96
C TYR A 71 -8.44 1.48 -12.45
N ALA A 72 -8.73 1.02 -13.66
CA ALA A 72 -10.01 1.24 -14.32
C ALA A 72 -11.12 0.36 -13.71
N ASN A 73 -11.70 0.75 -12.57
CA ASN A 73 -12.86 0.08 -11.94
C ASN A 73 -14.00 1.06 -11.60
N GLY A 74 -14.20 2.11 -12.40
CA GLY A 74 -15.27 3.10 -12.17
C GLY A 74 -15.01 3.97 -10.93
N ARG A 75 -16.03 4.74 -10.49
CA ARG A 75 -16.06 5.91 -9.57
C ARG A 75 -15.09 5.97 -8.35
N ASN A 76 -14.42 4.88 -7.98
CA ASN A 76 -13.32 4.78 -7.00
C ASN A 76 -12.04 4.23 -7.65
N SER A 77 -11.52 4.89 -8.70
CA SER A 77 -10.34 4.40 -9.43
C SER A 77 -9.03 4.64 -8.68
N HIS A 78 -8.99 5.59 -7.74
CA HIS A 78 -7.78 6.02 -7.04
C HIS A 78 -7.74 5.50 -5.60
N HIS A 79 -6.65 4.81 -5.26
CA HIS A 79 -6.43 4.26 -3.93
C HIS A 79 -5.05 4.68 -3.41
N LEU A 80 -5.03 5.35 -2.26
CA LEU A 80 -3.78 5.70 -1.59
C LEU A 80 -3.42 4.63 -0.55
N PHE A 81 -2.17 4.18 -0.59
CA PHE A 81 -1.60 3.26 0.37
C PHE A 81 -0.41 3.93 1.07
N GLU A 82 -0.39 3.88 2.39
CA GLU A 82 0.72 4.36 3.20
C GLU A 82 1.63 3.20 3.59
N VAL A 83 2.94 3.34 3.40
CA VAL A 83 3.93 2.33 3.76
C VAL A 83 4.24 2.42 5.25
N LYS A 84 3.91 1.37 5.99
CA LYS A 84 4.07 1.27 7.44
C LYS A 84 5.35 0.52 7.78
N ARG A 85 6.47 1.25 7.80
CA ARG A 85 7.80 0.68 8.11
C ARG A 85 8.06 0.41 9.59
N ASN A 86 7.11 0.73 10.46
CA ASN A 86 7.25 0.53 11.91
C ASN A 86 7.37 -0.96 12.30
N PHE A 87 6.92 -1.88 11.44
CA PHE A 87 6.86 -3.31 11.74
C PHE A 87 7.66 -4.16 10.75
N HIS A 88 7.71 -3.81 9.46
CA HIS A 88 8.47 -4.54 8.43
C HIS A 88 9.16 -3.59 7.44
N THR A 89 10.22 -4.06 6.79
CA THR A 89 10.85 -3.38 5.66
C THR A 89 10.29 -3.90 4.33
N PRO A 90 10.31 -3.10 3.26
CA PRO A 90 10.04 -3.60 1.91
C PRO A 90 10.95 -4.77 1.56
N LEU A 91 10.42 -5.76 0.85
CA LEU A 91 11.17 -6.95 0.43
C LEU A 91 10.96 -7.24 -1.05
N GLN A 92 11.92 -7.90 -1.67
CA GLN A 92 11.83 -8.36 -3.05
C GLN A 92 11.72 -9.89 -3.04
N ASP A 93 10.72 -10.41 -3.76
CA ASP A 93 10.52 -11.84 -3.99
C ASP A 93 10.35 -12.06 -5.51
N GLY A 94 11.43 -12.50 -6.16
CA GLY A 94 11.49 -12.61 -7.61
C GLY A 94 11.21 -11.28 -8.32
N GLU A 95 10.16 -11.23 -9.13
CA GLU A 95 9.68 -10.05 -9.87
C GLU A 95 8.73 -9.16 -9.04
N TRP A 96 8.47 -9.51 -7.78
CA TRP A 96 7.55 -8.78 -6.91
C TRP A 96 8.28 -7.96 -5.87
N LEU A 97 7.92 -6.68 -5.79
CA LEU A 97 8.28 -5.79 -4.69
C LEU A 97 7.12 -5.73 -3.70
N TRP A 98 7.38 -6.14 -2.48
CA TRP A 98 6.39 -6.24 -1.41
C TRP A 98 6.61 -5.15 -0.38
N PHE A 99 5.56 -4.36 -0.15
CA PHE A 99 5.57 -3.22 0.75
C PHE A 99 4.58 -3.44 1.90
N PRO A 100 4.99 -3.26 3.16
CA PRO A 100 4.04 -3.25 4.27
C PRO A 100 3.19 -2.00 4.17
N ALA A 101 1.91 -2.14 3.82
CA ALA A 101 1.07 -1.01 3.45
C ALA A 101 -0.32 -1.07 4.08
N MET A 102 -0.87 0.11 4.39
CA MET A 102 -2.27 0.27 4.80
C MET A 102 -3.01 1.15 3.78
N PRO A 103 -4.20 0.75 3.32
CA PRO A 103 -5.03 1.62 2.50
C PRO A 103 -5.48 2.80 3.36
N MET A 104 -5.15 4.02 2.93
CA MET A 104 -5.75 5.21 3.49
C MET A 104 -7.17 5.31 2.94
N ARG A 105 -8.17 5.25 3.82
CA ARG A 105 -9.50 5.70 3.43
C ARG A 105 -9.36 7.18 3.10
N ALA A 106 -9.53 7.56 1.84
CA ALA A 106 -9.85 8.93 1.51
C ALA A 106 -11.14 9.24 2.28
N THR A 107 -11.03 9.92 3.41
CA THR A 107 -12.20 10.58 3.99
C THR A 107 -12.71 11.51 2.89
N PRO A 108 -13.98 11.42 2.46
CA PRO A 108 -14.54 12.49 1.67
C PRO A 108 -14.37 13.75 2.50
N GLN A 109 -13.60 14.70 1.99
CA GLN A 109 -13.56 16.04 2.57
C GLN A 109 -14.98 16.59 2.36
N THR A 110 -15.82 16.48 3.38
CA THR A 110 -17.09 17.19 3.43
C THR A 110 -16.72 18.65 3.65
N ASP A 111 -16.76 19.44 2.59
CA ASP A 111 -17.00 20.88 2.68
C ASP A 111 -18.52 21.10 2.70
#